data_AF-A0A9E0B3Q5-F1
#
_entry.id   AF-A0A9E0B3Q5-F1
#
_cell.length_a   1.000
_cell.length_b   1.000
_cell.length_c   1.000
_cell.angle_alpha   90.00
_cell.angle_beta   90.00
_cell.angle_gamma   90.00
#
_symmetry.space_group_name_H-M   'P 1'
#
loop_
_entity.id
_entity.type
_entity.pdbx_description
1 polymer ?
#
loop_
_entity_poly.entity_id
_entity_poly.type
_entity_poly.pdbx_seq_one_letter_code
_entity_poly.pdbx_strand_id
1 'polypeptide(L)'
;MIPGDKLHKLIKSLTPPEKRYFKLFAAKQGDAEEKYYLQLFDAVDKLKEYDEELLKKKLKGSIHSKNVAYQKHYLFEMVMQSLKNFEKSKSPLLQVLDLLREEEIFKERGLIDLQERNIQKAKQVCYEQEQYYILLWVLKVERIFYLELSGKDPEGVLNRVFKEEKEAIEILEMDIQIVRISNILHVQYMINPLFNDKDGFEKLKKIEEELDNIPYESLKTFTAKSNWYLAQTLRYRFYNKLAEDRQYQRQRLKVFEEYKNRVSITEYIKAVTNYLGSCHRSGDYKEFDEFLFKLNSIKAENAKQKEKLFSAIGLYKLLYALNMNQLEKMDTITAEIETGIAENKRLMKTSRIIAMYYSLSLLCFP
;
A
#
# COMPACT_ATOMS: atom_id res chain seq x y z
N MET A 1 -19.29 21.89 -2.87
CA MET A 1 -19.77 21.27 -1.61
C MET A 1 -19.44 19.79 -1.62
N ILE A 2 -18.89 19.25 -0.54
CA ILE A 2 -18.65 17.81 -0.41
C ILE A 2 -19.99 17.15 -0.03
N PRO A 3 -20.49 16.15 -0.79
CA PRO A 3 -21.69 15.41 -0.39
C PRO A 3 -21.50 14.81 1.00
N GLY A 4 -22.47 14.96 1.90
CA GLY A 4 -22.28 14.52 3.29
C GLY A 4 -22.11 13.00 3.45
N ASP A 5 -22.56 12.21 2.48
CA ASP A 5 -22.24 10.79 2.37
C ASP A 5 -20.72 10.54 2.28
N LYS A 6 -19.96 11.40 1.58
CA LYS A 6 -18.49 11.28 1.53
C LYS A 6 -17.84 11.55 2.89
N LEU A 7 -18.33 12.55 3.62
CA LEU A 7 -17.86 12.85 4.98
C LEU A 7 -18.16 11.70 5.94
N HIS A 8 -19.36 11.14 5.87
CA HIS A 8 -19.75 9.97 6.67
C HIS A 8 -18.85 8.77 6.37
N LYS A 9 -18.64 8.45 5.10
CA LYS A 9 -17.73 7.38 4.68
C LYS A 9 -16.31 7.59 5.19
N LEU A 10 -15.79 8.82 5.12
CA LEU A 10 -14.47 9.16 5.66
C LEU A 10 -14.44 8.92 7.17
N ILE A 11 -15.33 9.54 7.95
CA ILE A 11 -15.40 9.39 9.41
C ILE A 11 -15.54 7.93 9.84
N LYS A 12 -16.32 7.14 9.09
CA LYS A 12 -16.49 5.70 9.33
C LYS A 12 -15.27 4.85 9.02
N SER A 13 -14.39 5.32 8.13
CA SER A 13 -13.13 4.63 7.84
C SER A 13 -12.06 4.85 8.91
N LEU A 14 -12.21 5.88 9.77
CA LEU A 14 -11.21 6.19 10.79
C LEU A 14 -11.12 5.08 11.85
N THR A 15 -9.90 4.74 12.22
CA THR A 15 -9.59 3.83 13.34
C THR A 15 -9.85 4.51 14.68
N PRO A 16 -10.06 3.76 15.79
CA PRO A 16 -10.23 4.38 17.11
C PRO A 16 -9.08 5.33 17.52
N PRO A 17 -7.80 5.02 17.26
CA PRO A 17 -6.70 5.97 17.46
C PRO A 17 -6.82 7.23 16.60
N GLU A 18 -7.18 7.12 15.32
CA GLU A 18 -7.37 8.28 14.43
C GLU A 18 -8.51 9.17 14.92
N LYS A 19 -9.64 8.59 15.33
CA LYS A 19 -10.77 9.35 15.91
C LYS A 19 -10.37 10.08 17.19
N ARG A 20 -9.61 9.43 18.07
CA ARG A 20 -9.09 10.04 19.29
C ARG A 20 -8.13 11.19 18.95
N TYR A 21 -7.23 10.97 17.99
CA TYR A 21 -6.29 11.98 17.54
C TYR A 21 -7.02 13.20 16.94
N PHE A 22 -8.03 12.97 16.10
CA PHE A 22 -8.88 14.04 15.57
C PHE A 22 -9.53 14.86 16.67
N LYS A 23 -10.13 14.23 17.68
CA LYS A 23 -10.76 14.94 18.79
C LYS A 23 -9.77 15.81 19.57
N LEU A 24 -8.55 15.31 19.81
CA LEU A 24 -7.48 16.08 20.46
C LEU A 24 -6.97 17.23 19.58
N PHE A 25 -6.81 16.98 18.29
CA PHE A 25 -6.40 17.99 17.30
C PHE A 25 -7.42 19.13 17.23
N ALA A 26 -8.70 18.78 17.08
CA ALA A 26 -9.80 19.73 16.97
C ALA A 26 -10.04 20.49 18.28
N ALA A 27 -9.86 19.84 19.45
CA ALA A 27 -10.01 20.50 20.75
C ALA A 27 -9.00 21.63 21.02
N LYS A 28 -7.86 21.64 20.31
CA LYS A 28 -6.83 22.69 20.38
C LYS A 28 -7.10 23.89 19.46
N GLN A 29 -8.07 23.79 18.55
CA GLN A 29 -8.41 24.86 17.61
C GLN A 29 -9.68 25.59 18.07
N GLY A 30 -9.58 26.91 18.29
CA GLY A 30 -10.73 27.79 18.56
C GLY A 30 -11.24 27.81 20.01
N ASP A 31 -12.13 28.76 20.27
CA ASP A 31 -12.74 28.97 21.59
C ASP A 31 -13.79 27.91 21.94
N ALA A 32 -14.07 27.75 23.23
CA ALA A 32 -14.95 26.71 23.77
C ALA A 32 -16.37 26.71 23.16
N GLU A 33 -16.87 27.88 22.73
CA GLU A 33 -18.20 28.07 22.14
C GLU A 33 -18.29 27.71 20.65
N GLU A 34 -17.16 27.47 19.96
CA GLU A 34 -17.11 27.19 18.52
C GLU A 34 -16.93 25.70 18.17
N LYS A 35 -16.96 24.80 19.16
CA LYS A 35 -16.70 23.35 19.01
C LYS A 35 -17.81 22.55 18.30
N TYR A 36 -18.64 23.21 17.49
CA TYR A 36 -19.73 22.61 16.73
C TYR A 36 -19.28 21.46 15.81
N TYR A 37 -18.07 21.55 15.26
CA TYR A 37 -17.49 20.50 14.42
C TYR A 37 -17.24 19.20 15.19
N LEU A 38 -16.98 19.23 16.51
CA LEU A 38 -16.86 18.01 17.33
C LEU A 38 -18.21 17.33 17.53
N GLN A 39 -19.26 18.11 17.78
CA GLN A 39 -20.62 17.60 17.89
C GLN A 39 -21.10 17.02 16.56
N LEU A 40 -20.81 17.70 15.45
CA LEU A 40 -21.09 17.21 14.11
C LEU A 40 -20.32 15.91 13.82
N PHE A 41 -19.04 15.83 14.17
CA PHE A 41 -18.25 14.61 14.04
C PHE A 41 -18.88 13.43 14.79
N ASP A 42 -19.24 13.63 16.05
CA ASP A 42 -19.87 12.59 16.87
C ASP A 42 -21.26 12.19 16.35
N ALA A 43 -22.04 13.15 15.85
CA ALA A 43 -23.34 12.89 15.25
C ALA A 43 -23.19 12.03 13.98
N VAL A 44 -22.25 12.38 13.09
CA VAL A 44 -21.97 11.64 11.86
C VAL A 44 -21.39 10.26 12.18
N ASP A 45 -20.47 10.14 13.13
CA ASP A 45 -19.89 8.85 13.51
C ASP A 45 -20.92 7.89 14.11
N LYS A 46 -21.98 8.39 14.76
CA LYS A 46 -23.06 7.55 15.29
C LYS A 46 -24.05 7.06 14.24
N LEU A 47 -24.06 7.62 13.03
CA LEU A 47 -24.96 7.18 11.96
C LEU A 47 -24.53 5.83 11.38
N LYS A 48 -25.43 4.85 11.29
CA LYS A 48 -25.13 3.57 10.61
C LYS A 48 -25.06 3.74 9.09
N GLU A 49 -26.02 4.48 8.56
CA GLU A 49 -26.13 4.88 7.16
C GLU A 49 -26.33 6.38 7.09
N TYR A 50 -25.88 6.99 6.00
CA TYR A 50 -25.98 8.42 5.84
C TYR A 50 -27.43 8.84 5.58
N ASP A 51 -27.96 9.69 6.46
CA ASP A 51 -29.27 10.33 6.32
C ASP A 51 -29.15 11.80 6.72
N GLU A 52 -29.33 12.69 5.74
CA GLU A 52 -29.19 14.13 5.88
C GLU A 52 -30.26 14.72 6.82
N GLU A 53 -31.50 14.25 6.72
CA GLU A 53 -32.62 14.78 7.49
C GLU A 53 -32.52 14.32 8.95
N LEU A 54 -32.10 13.07 9.17
CA LEU A 54 -31.79 12.57 10.50
C LEU A 54 -30.61 13.34 11.13
N LEU A 55 -29.56 13.65 10.35
CA LEU A 55 -28.43 14.43 10.82
C LEU A 55 -28.87 15.85 11.24
N LYS A 56 -29.64 16.54 10.40
CA LYS A 56 -30.20 17.87 10.73
C LYS A 56 -31.08 17.82 11.98
N LYS A 57 -31.91 16.78 12.13
CA LYS A 57 -32.76 16.59 13.31
C LYS A 57 -31.93 16.40 14.58
N LYS A 58 -30.84 15.62 14.53
CA LYS A 58 -29.92 15.42 15.66
C LYS A 58 -29.13 16.67 16.05
N LEU A 59 -28.94 17.60 15.12
CA LEU A 59 -28.22 18.85 15.33
C LEU A 59 -29.14 20.05 15.64
N LYS A 60 -30.46 19.81 15.71
CA LYS A 60 -31.46 20.84 15.96
C LYS A 60 -31.27 21.40 17.39
N GLY A 61 -30.90 22.68 17.48
CA GLY A 61 -30.56 23.36 18.74
C GLY A 61 -29.06 23.61 18.92
N SER A 62 -28.21 22.88 18.20
CA SER A 62 -26.75 23.07 18.23
C SER A 62 -26.24 23.85 17.01
N ILE A 63 -26.82 23.65 15.83
CA ILE A 63 -26.38 24.32 14.60
C ILE A 63 -27.62 24.78 13.81
N HIS A 64 -27.60 26.03 13.34
CA HIS A 64 -28.62 26.51 12.40
C HIS A 64 -28.57 25.68 11.11
N SER A 65 -29.72 25.17 10.65
CA SER A 65 -29.81 24.27 9.49
C SER A 65 -29.15 24.82 8.22
N LYS A 66 -29.17 26.15 8.04
CA LYS A 66 -28.52 26.87 6.93
C LYS A 66 -26.99 26.75 6.94
N ASN A 67 -26.37 26.51 8.10
CA ASN A 67 -24.92 26.41 8.26
C ASN A 67 -24.39 24.97 8.23
N VAL A 68 -25.26 23.95 8.25
CA VAL A 68 -24.84 22.53 8.32
C VAL A 68 -23.95 22.14 7.15
N ALA A 69 -24.24 22.62 5.94
CA ALA A 69 -23.44 22.27 4.78
C ALA A 69 -22.04 22.92 4.78
N TYR A 70 -21.92 24.16 5.26
CA TYR A 70 -20.63 24.81 5.51
C TYR A 70 -19.85 24.08 6.61
N GLN A 71 -20.50 23.75 7.72
CA GLN A 71 -19.89 23.03 8.84
C GLN A 71 -19.42 21.62 8.44
N LYS A 72 -20.14 20.92 7.56
CA LYS A 72 -19.69 19.65 6.98
C LYS A 72 -18.43 19.81 6.15
N HIS A 73 -18.33 20.86 5.34
CA HIS A 73 -17.12 21.13 4.56
C HIS A 73 -15.94 21.45 5.47
N TYR A 74 -16.15 22.34 6.46
CA TYR A 74 -15.12 22.68 7.43
C TYR A 74 -14.65 21.45 8.23
N LEU A 75 -15.59 20.62 8.71
CA LEU A 75 -15.27 19.37 9.39
C LEU A 75 -14.49 18.41 8.49
N PHE A 76 -14.85 18.31 7.21
CA PHE A 76 -14.08 17.49 6.27
C PHE A 76 -12.63 17.97 6.18
N GLU A 77 -12.39 19.26 5.99
CA GLU A 77 -11.04 19.83 5.93
C GLU A 77 -10.26 19.60 7.23
N MET A 78 -10.91 19.77 8.39
CA MET A 78 -10.28 19.48 9.68
C MET A 78 -9.92 18.00 9.86
N VAL A 79 -10.82 17.09 9.49
CA VAL A 79 -10.54 15.64 9.54
C VAL A 79 -9.39 15.29 8.61
N MET A 80 -9.38 15.84 7.40
CA MET A 80 -8.28 15.65 6.45
C MET A 80 -6.96 16.20 6.98
N GLN A 81 -6.94 17.39 7.58
CA GLN A 81 -5.73 17.97 8.16
C GLN A 81 -5.22 17.15 9.35
N SER A 82 -6.13 16.67 10.19
CA SER A 82 -5.80 15.80 11.31
C SER A 82 -5.20 14.48 10.82
N LEU A 83 -5.78 13.85 9.79
CA LEU A 83 -5.24 12.63 9.20
C LEU A 83 -3.86 12.86 8.57
N LYS A 84 -3.65 13.96 7.84
CA LYS A 84 -2.33 14.32 7.31
C LYS A 84 -1.29 14.39 8.44
N ASN A 85 -1.64 15.01 9.57
CA ASN A 85 -0.75 15.12 10.71
C ASN A 85 -0.50 13.78 11.42
N PHE A 86 -1.52 12.91 11.48
CA PHE A 86 -1.41 11.57 12.06
C PHE A 86 -0.51 10.65 11.21
N GLU A 87 -0.68 10.69 9.88
CA GLU A 87 0.03 9.84 8.91
C GLU A 87 1.43 10.34 8.56
N LYS A 88 1.75 11.62 8.81
CA LYS A 88 3.07 12.22 8.54
C LYS A 88 4.22 11.39 9.12
N SER A 89 4.05 10.83 10.31
CA SER A 89 5.07 9.99 10.96
C SER A 89 5.26 8.61 10.31
N LYS A 90 4.32 8.13 9.50
CA LYS A 90 4.32 6.77 8.96
C LYS A 90 4.90 6.65 7.56
N SER A 91 4.93 7.75 6.80
CA SER A 91 5.40 7.74 5.41
C SER A 91 6.79 8.36 5.29
N PRO A 92 7.83 7.58 4.93
CA PRO A 92 9.16 8.12 4.68
C PRO A 92 9.18 9.29 3.69
N LEU A 93 8.39 9.18 2.62
CA LEU A 93 8.25 10.25 1.62
C LEU A 93 7.71 11.54 2.26
N LEU A 94 6.68 11.46 3.11
CA LEU A 94 6.12 12.64 3.76
C LEU A 94 7.12 13.24 4.77
N GLN A 95 7.85 12.40 5.50
CA GLN A 95 8.91 12.87 6.40
C GLN A 95 9.99 13.66 5.64
N VAL A 96 10.45 13.17 4.48
CA VAL A 96 11.43 13.87 3.64
C VAL A 96 10.87 15.18 3.08
N LEU A 97 9.62 15.17 2.58
CA LEU A 97 8.97 16.38 2.07
C LEU A 97 8.84 17.46 3.16
N ASP A 98 8.62 17.07 4.40
CA ASP A 98 8.58 18.02 5.51
C ASP A 98 9.96 18.56 5.89
N LEU A 99 11.02 17.74 5.83
CA LEU A 99 12.40 18.21 6.00
C LEU A 99 12.78 19.23 4.91
N LEU A 100 12.33 19.00 3.67
CA LEU A 100 12.52 19.94 2.56
C LEU A 100 11.73 21.25 2.77
N ARG A 101 10.52 21.18 3.33
CA ARG A 101 9.77 22.41 3.69
C ARG A 101 10.42 23.18 4.83
N GLU A 102 10.99 22.48 5.81
CA GLU A 102 11.76 23.09 6.88
C GLU A 102 13.04 23.74 6.35
N GLU A 103 13.67 23.16 5.32
CA GLU A 103 14.83 23.77 4.66
C GLU A 103 14.49 25.18 4.13
N GLU A 104 13.37 25.35 3.43
CA GLU A 104 13.00 26.66 2.88
C GLU A 104 12.85 27.71 4.00
N ILE A 105 12.26 27.30 5.13
CA ILE A 105 12.11 28.15 6.32
C ILE A 105 13.48 28.50 6.92
N PHE A 106 14.38 27.52 7.01
CA PHE A 106 15.73 27.73 7.53
C PHE A 106 16.58 28.58 6.59
N LYS A 107 16.35 28.48 5.28
CA LYS A 107 16.99 29.30 4.25
C LYS A 107 16.61 30.76 4.39
N GLU A 108 15.30 31.07 4.42
CA GLU A 108 14.81 32.43 4.62
C GLU A 108 15.32 33.08 5.91
N ARG A 109 15.58 32.26 6.94
CA ARG A 109 16.04 32.72 8.26
C ARG A 109 17.56 32.68 8.44
N GLY A 110 18.33 32.24 7.44
CA GLY A 110 19.79 32.13 7.52
C GLY A 110 20.30 31.11 8.55
N LEU A 111 19.50 30.09 8.90
CA LEU A 111 19.83 29.07 9.91
C LEU A 111 20.63 27.92 9.30
N ILE A 112 21.89 28.21 8.94
CA ILE A 112 22.79 27.31 8.19
C ILE A 112 22.97 25.94 8.85
N ASP A 113 23.28 25.89 10.15
CA ASP A 113 23.51 24.62 10.88
C ASP A 113 22.28 23.71 10.85
N LEU A 114 21.08 24.29 10.81
CA LEU A 114 19.83 23.53 10.75
C LEU A 114 19.55 23.03 9.32
N GLN A 115 19.91 23.80 8.29
CA GLN A 115 19.81 23.36 6.89
C GLN A 115 20.69 22.12 6.65
N GLU A 116 21.97 22.19 7.04
CA GLU A 116 22.91 21.07 6.84
C GLU A 116 22.39 19.78 7.52
N ARG A 117 21.96 19.89 8.78
CA ARG A 117 21.38 18.75 9.53
C ARG A 117 20.13 18.20 8.86
N ASN A 118 19.23 19.06 8.37
CA ASN A 118 18.01 18.63 7.70
C ASN A 118 18.30 17.92 6.37
N ILE A 119 19.25 18.44 5.58
CA ILE A 119 19.68 17.82 4.32
C ILE A 119 20.27 16.43 4.59
N GLN A 120 21.19 16.29 5.55
CA GLN A 120 21.79 14.99 5.87
C GLN A 120 20.74 13.99 6.39
N LYS A 121 19.82 14.44 7.24
CA LYS A 121 18.72 13.60 7.73
C LYS A 121 17.79 13.16 6.58
N ALA A 122 17.46 14.07 5.67
CA ALA A 122 16.63 13.75 4.50
C ALA A 122 17.31 12.70 3.60
N LYS A 123 18.62 12.87 3.32
CA LYS A 123 19.41 11.88 2.57
C LYS A 123 19.41 10.52 3.25
N GLN A 124 19.64 10.48 4.56
CA GLN A 124 19.65 9.24 5.34
C GLN A 124 18.31 8.50 5.21
N VAL A 125 17.18 9.18 5.42
CA VAL A 125 15.85 8.59 5.27
C VAL A 125 15.64 8.05 3.85
N CYS A 126 16.07 8.81 2.83
CA CYS A 126 15.96 8.37 1.44
C CYS A 126 16.73 7.08 1.16
N TYR A 127 17.98 6.97 1.61
CA TYR A 127 18.79 5.76 1.40
C TYR A 127 18.24 4.57 2.20
N GLU A 128 17.86 4.77 3.46
CA GLU A 128 17.33 3.70 4.31
C GLU A 128 15.99 3.14 3.80
N GLN A 129 15.18 4.00 3.16
CA GLN A 129 13.82 3.68 2.72
C GLN A 129 13.71 3.57 1.19
N GLU A 130 14.84 3.53 0.49
CA GLU A 130 14.94 3.39 -0.98
C GLU A 130 14.12 4.43 -1.76
N GLN A 131 14.00 5.65 -1.23
CA GLN A 131 13.23 6.74 -1.84
C GLN A 131 14.07 7.54 -2.86
N TYR A 132 14.58 6.87 -3.89
CA TYR A 132 15.53 7.45 -4.84
C TYR A 132 14.95 8.62 -5.67
N TYR A 133 13.65 8.63 -5.95
CA TYR A 133 13.01 9.75 -6.66
C TYR A 133 13.10 11.07 -5.88
N ILE A 134 12.82 11.04 -4.58
CA ILE A 134 12.90 12.25 -3.74
C ILE A 134 14.34 12.53 -3.30
N LEU A 135 15.21 11.50 -3.24
CA LEU A 135 16.65 11.69 -3.04
C LEU A 135 17.25 12.64 -4.07
N LEU A 136 16.87 12.54 -5.35
CA LEU A 136 17.35 13.48 -6.37
C LEU A 136 16.99 14.94 -6.06
N TRP A 137 15.81 15.20 -5.46
CA TRP A 137 15.48 16.54 -5.01
C TRP A 137 16.34 16.94 -3.80
N VAL A 138 16.53 16.06 -2.83
CA VAL A 138 17.39 16.34 -1.67
C VAL A 138 18.84 16.65 -2.11
N LEU A 139 19.41 15.89 -3.05
CA LEU A 139 20.76 16.11 -3.59
C LEU A 139 20.84 17.44 -4.37
N LYS A 140 19.79 17.81 -5.11
CA LYS A 140 19.69 19.13 -5.73
C LYS A 140 19.73 20.25 -4.68
N VAL A 141 19.01 20.12 -3.57
CA VAL A 141 19.03 21.09 -2.46
C VAL A 141 20.41 21.16 -1.82
N GLU A 142 21.03 20.01 -1.56
CA GLU A 142 22.40 19.91 -1.03
C GLU A 142 23.40 20.65 -1.91
N ARG A 143 23.30 20.49 -3.24
CA ARG A 143 24.16 21.21 -4.19
C ARG A 143 23.99 22.73 -4.06
N ILE A 144 22.74 23.22 -4.02
CA ILE A 144 22.47 24.66 -3.91
C ILE A 144 23.01 25.20 -2.59
N PHE A 145 22.77 24.48 -1.49
CA PHE A 145 23.27 24.82 -0.15
C PHE A 145 24.79 25.01 -0.13
N TYR A 146 25.56 24.05 -0.64
CA TYR A 146 27.02 24.15 -0.66
C TYR A 146 27.58 25.13 -1.70
N LEU A 147 26.82 25.47 -2.74
CA LEU A 147 27.21 26.54 -3.67
C LEU A 147 27.08 27.93 -3.01
N GLU A 148 26.09 28.09 -2.14
CA GLU A 148 25.85 29.34 -1.39
C GLU A 148 26.79 29.47 -0.17
N LEU A 149 27.19 28.36 0.45
CA LEU A 149 28.21 28.34 1.50
C LEU A 149 29.63 28.35 0.90
N SER A 150 30.32 29.48 0.98
CA SER A 150 31.75 29.58 0.63
C SER A 150 32.61 28.72 1.58
N GLY A 151 32.76 27.43 1.24
CA GLY A 151 33.53 26.43 2.01
C GLY A 151 34.98 26.28 1.54
N LYS A 152 35.76 25.46 2.26
CA LYS A 152 37.18 25.20 1.95
C LYS A 152 37.41 24.34 0.69
N ASP A 153 36.44 23.53 0.30
CA ASP A 153 36.49 22.67 -0.89
C ASP A 153 35.10 22.56 -1.58
N PRO A 154 34.63 23.63 -2.25
CA PRO A 154 33.32 23.61 -2.91
C PRO A 154 33.27 22.60 -4.07
N GLU A 155 34.35 22.49 -4.84
CA GLU A 155 34.40 21.61 -6.02
C GLU A 155 34.34 20.12 -5.64
N GLY A 156 35.10 19.69 -4.62
CA GLY A 156 35.07 18.30 -4.16
C GLY A 156 33.73 17.90 -3.57
N VAL A 157 33.04 18.81 -2.88
CA VAL A 157 31.67 18.59 -2.39
C VAL A 157 30.70 18.45 -3.56
N LEU A 158 30.74 19.36 -4.54
CA LEU A 158 29.86 19.29 -5.72
C LEU A 158 30.06 18.00 -6.50
N ASN A 159 31.31 17.61 -6.77
CA ASN A 159 31.62 16.37 -7.49
C ASN A 159 31.10 15.12 -6.77
N ARG A 160 31.12 15.11 -5.43
CA ARG A 160 30.53 14.03 -4.62
C ARG A 160 29.01 13.97 -4.78
N VAL A 161 28.33 15.10 -4.68
CA VAL A 161 26.87 15.17 -4.81
C VAL A 161 26.43 14.75 -6.22
N PHE A 162 27.14 15.19 -7.27
CA PHE A 162 26.87 14.74 -8.64
C PHE A 162 27.09 13.24 -8.85
N LYS A 163 28.11 12.66 -8.18
CA LYS A 163 28.32 11.21 -8.20
C LYS A 163 27.14 10.48 -7.55
N GLU A 164 26.67 10.95 -6.40
CA GLU A 164 25.49 10.39 -5.73
C GLU A 164 24.22 10.50 -6.61
N GLU A 165 24.01 11.63 -7.29
CA GLU A 165 22.89 11.80 -8.23
C GLU A 165 22.96 10.78 -9.37
N LYS A 166 24.16 10.58 -9.96
CA LYS A 166 24.36 9.60 -11.02
C LYS A 166 24.05 8.18 -10.54
N GLU A 167 24.54 7.79 -9.36
CA GLU A 167 24.27 6.47 -8.77
C GLU A 167 22.77 6.28 -8.50
N ALA A 168 22.08 7.31 -8.01
CA ALA A 168 20.63 7.26 -7.79
C ALA A 168 19.85 7.12 -9.10
N ILE A 169 20.29 7.79 -10.18
CA ILE A 169 19.69 7.66 -11.52
C ILE A 169 19.89 6.23 -12.05
N GLU A 170 21.10 5.68 -11.98
CA GLU A 170 21.38 4.30 -12.43
C GLU A 170 20.52 3.26 -11.70
N ILE A 171 20.28 3.46 -10.39
CA ILE A 171 19.36 2.63 -9.61
C ILE A 171 17.92 2.77 -10.13
N LEU A 172 17.44 3.99 -10.33
CA LEU A 172 16.10 4.25 -10.83
C LEU A 172 15.88 3.68 -12.24
N GLU A 173 16.87 3.79 -13.12
CA GLU A 173 16.83 3.21 -14.47
C GLU A 173 16.66 1.69 -14.41
N MET A 174 17.43 1.00 -13.57
CA MET A 174 17.30 -0.44 -13.35
C MET A 174 15.92 -0.82 -12.79
N ASP A 175 15.45 -0.10 -11.77
CA ASP A 175 14.11 -0.30 -11.17
C ASP A 175 13.00 -0.14 -12.23
N ILE A 176 13.06 0.93 -13.02
CA ILE A 176 12.08 1.21 -14.09
C ILE A 176 12.12 0.11 -15.15
N GLN A 177 13.31 -0.34 -15.56
CA GLN A 177 13.48 -1.37 -16.57
C GLN A 177 12.82 -2.69 -16.14
N ILE A 178 13.10 -3.17 -14.93
CA ILE A 178 12.55 -4.44 -14.46
C ILE A 178 11.06 -4.37 -14.10
N VAL A 179 10.59 -3.22 -13.60
CA VAL A 179 9.15 -2.96 -13.41
C VAL A 179 8.42 -2.96 -14.76
N ARG A 180 9.00 -2.35 -15.80
CA ARG A 180 8.43 -2.40 -17.16
C ARG A 180 8.27 -3.85 -17.63
N ILE A 181 9.35 -4.64 -17.58
CA ILE A 181 9.36 -6.04 -18.02
C ILE A 181 8.27 -6.84 -17.29
N SER A 182 8.27 -6.81 -15.95
CA SER A 182 7.30 -7.57 -15.14
C SER A 182 5.85 -7.13 -15.37
N ASN A 183 5.59 -5.83 -15.53
CA ASN A 183 4.25 -5.32 -15.84
C ASN A 183 3.77 -5.72 -17.23
N ILE A 184 4.64 -5.68 -18.25
CA ILE A 184 4.28 -6.14 -19.59
C ILE A 184 3.95 -7.63 -19.56
N LEU A 185 4.80 -8.47 -18.94
CA LEU A 185 4.51 -9.90 -18.77
C LEU A 185 3.17 -10.13 -18.06
N HIS A 186 2.87 -9.34 -17.02
CA HIS A 186 1.62 -9.45 -16.29
C HIS A 186 0.40 -9.11 -17.16
N VAL A 187 0.47 -8.00 -17.91
CA VAL A 187 -0.60 -7.59 -18.84
C VAL A 187 -0.79 -8.63 -19.94
N GLN A 188 0.29 -9.14 -20.53
CA GLN A 188 0.20 -10.19 -21.54
C GLN A 188 -0.45 -11.45 -20.99
N TYR A 189 -0.11 -11.85 -19.76
CA TYR A 189 -0.71 -13.03 -19.12
C TYR A 189 -2.22 -12.84 -18.89
N MET A 190 -2.65 -11.62 -18.59
CA MET A 190 -4.09 -11.32 -18.42
C MET A 190 -4.87 -11.36 -19.74
N ILE A 191 -4.25 -10.97 -20.86
CA ILE A 191 -4.93 -10.85 -22.16
C ILE A 191 -4.83 -12.14 -22.98
N ASN A 192 -3.67 -12.79 -22.97
CA ASN A 192 -3.36 -13.97 -23.78
C ASN A 192 -2.48 -14.96 -22.98
N PRO A 193 -3.05 -15.65 -21.98
CA PRO A 193 -2.30 -16.50 -21.05
C PRO A 193 -1.59 -17.69 -21.71
N LEU A 194 -2.00 -18.07 -22.92
CA LEU A 194 -1.47 -19.23 -23.65
C LEU A 194 -0.62 -18.85 -24.88
N PHE A 195 -0.55 -17.57 -25.25
CA PHE A 195 0.12 -17.09 -26.47
C PHE A 195 -0.16 -17.96 -27.70
N ASN A 196 -1.46 -18.15 -28.01
CA ASN A 196 -1.90 -19.05 -29.07
C ASN A 196 -1.65 -18.51 -30.50
N ASP A 197 -0.98 -17.36 -30.63
CA ASP A 197 -0.65 -16.72 -31.90
C ASP A 197 0.86 -16.39 -32.00
N LYS A 198 1.38 -16.44 -33.23
CA LYS A 198 2.81 -16.30 -33.52
C LYS A 198 3.39 -14.94 -33.09
N ASP A 199 2.62 -13.86 -33.24
CA ASP A 199 3.05 -12.49 -32.89
C ASP A 199 3.22 -12.34 -31.37
N GLY A 200 2.30 -12.91 -30.60
CA GLY A 200 2.40 -12.97 -29.14
C GLY A 200 3.65 -13.69 -28.65
N PHE A 201 3.99 -14.84 -29.25
CA PHE A 201 5.19 -15.60 -28.88
C PHE A 201 6.50 -14.84 -29.19
N GLU A 202 6.59 -14.18 -30.35
CA GLU A 202 7.76 -13.36 -30.70
C GLU A 202 7.92 -12.16 -29.74
N LYS A 203 6.82 -11.54 -29.30
CA LYS A 203 6.84 -10.48 -28.29
C LYS A 203 7.33 -10.99 -26.93
N LEU A 204 6.84 -12.15 -26.49
CA LEU A 204 7.29 -12.78 -25.24
C LEU A 204 8.80 -13.03 -25.27
N LYS A 205 9.31 -13.62 -26.36
CA LYS A 205 10.73 -13.95 -26.49
C LYS A 205 11.63 -12.71 -26.38
N LYS A 206 11.26 -11.59 -27.00
CA LYS A 206 12.01 -10.32 -26.87
C LYS A 206 12.07 -9.83 -25.42
N ILE A 207 10.96 -9.92 -24.70
CA ILE A 207 10.90 -9.51 -23.27
C ILE A 207 11.74 -10.46 -22.41
N GLU A 208 11.78 -11.75 -22.74
CA GLU A 208 12.62 -12.72 -22.05
C GLU A 208 14.11 -12.47 -22.29
N GLU A 209 14.51 -12.16 -23.53
CA GLU A 209 15.86 -11.75 -23.87
C GLU A 209 16.28 -10.49 -23.09
N GLU A 210 15.40 -9.49 -22.97
CA GLU A 210 15.65 -8.32 -22.11
C GLU A 210 15.86 -8.70 -20.65
N LEU A 211 15.04 -9.62 -20.11
CA LEU A 211 15.13 -10.08 -18.73
C LEU A 211 16.40 -10.91 -18.47
N ASP A 212 16.85 -11.71 -19.44
CA ASP A 212 18.07 -12.52 -19.33
C ASP A 212 19.34 -11.66 -19.25
N ASN A 213 19.30 -10.45 -19.82
CA ASN A 213 20.38 -9.47 -19.71
C ASN A 213 20.44 -8.75 -18.34
N ILE A 214 19.54 -9.07 -17.41
CA ILE A 214 19.48 -8.48 -16.07
C ILE A 214 19.81 -9.57 -15.03
N PRO A 215 21.09 -9.73 -14.64
CA PRO A 215 21.46 -10.67 -13.59
C PRO A 215 20.94 -10.21 -12.23
N TYR A 216 20.46 -11.15 -11.42
CA TYR A 216 19.87 -10.86 -10.11
C TYR A 216 20.84 -10.12 -9.17
N GLU A 217 22.13 -10.43 -9.27
CA GLU A 217 23.22 -9.86 -8.48
C GLU A 217 23.43 -8.37 -8.73
N SER A 218 22.98 -7.86 -9.89
CA SER A 218 23.05 -6.42 -10.19
C SER A 218 21.96 -5.60 -9.50
N LEU A 219 20.94 -6.26 -8.93
CA LEU A 219 19.76 -5.60 -8.37
C LEU A 219 19.99 -5.16 -6.91
N LYS A 220 19.82 -3.87 -6.65
CA LYS A 220 20.12 -3.27 -5.33
C LYS A 220 18.89 -3.08 -4.45
N THR A 221 17.74 -2.77 -5.05
CA THR A 221 16.52 -2.36 -4.34
C THR A 221 15.56 -3.53 -4.10
N PHE A 222 14.67 -3.36 -3.14
CA PHE A 222 13.50 -4.22 -2.96
C PHE A 222 12.66 -4.29 -4.24
N THR A 223 12.36 -3.13 -4.83
CA THR A 223 11.54 -3.01 -6.03
C THR A 223 12.12 -3.85 -7.17
N ALA A 224 13.42 -3.72 -7.44
CA ALA A 224 14.05 -4.45 -8.51
C ALA A 224 14.05 -5.96 -8.27
N LYS A 225 14.52 -6.41 -7.09
CA LYS A 225 14.57 -7.84 -6.74
C LYS A 225 13.19 -8.51 -6.78
N SER A 226 12.19 -7.85 -6.20
CA SER A 226 10.81 -8.34 -6.16
C SER A 226 10.17 -8.45 -7.54
N ASN A 227 10.42 -7.47 -8.42
CA ASN A 227 9.90 -7.48 -9.79
C ASN A 227 10.68 -8.44 -10.71
N TRP A 228 11.97 -8.65 -10.48
CA TRP A 228 12.73 -9.68 -11.17
C TRP A 228 12.17 -11.08 -10.91
N TYR A 229 11.93 -11.41 -9.63
CA TYR A 229 11.28 -12.67 -9.31
C TYR A 229 9.86 -12.77 -9.85
N LEU A 230 9.10 -11.67 -9.88
CA LEU A 230 7.78 -11.64 -10.51
C LEU A 230 7.87 -11.94 -12.01
N ALA A 231 8.83 -11.35 -12.70
CA ALA A 231 9.05 -11.56 -14.13
C ALA A 231 9.43 -13.02 -14.42
N GLN A 232 10.32 -13.61 -13.62
CA GLN A 232 10.64 -15.04 -13.72
C GLN A 232 9.44 -15.92 -13.46
N THR A 233 8.68 -15.62 -12.41
CA THR A 233 7.44 -16.35 -12.07
C THR A 233 6.48 -16.37 -13.27
N LEU A 234 6.28 -15.23 -13.93
CA LEU A 234 5.39 -15.11 -15.09
C LEU A 234 5.94 -15.84 -16.32
N ARG A 235 7.26 -15.77 -16.58
CA ARG A 235 7.94 -16.53 -17.64
C ARG A 235 7.61 -18.02 -17.56
N TYR A 236 7.87 -18.65 -16.41
CA TYR A 236 7.60 -20.08 -16.24
C TYR A 236 6.10 -20.41 -16.29
N ARG A 237 5.25 -19.47 -15.87
CA ARG A 237 3.79 -19.64 -15.97
C ARG A 237 3.30 -19.69 -17.43
N PHE A 238 3.86 -18.88 -18.33
CA PHE A 238 3.52 -18.96 -19.77
C PHE A 238 3.85 -20.33 -20.37
N TYR A 239 4.92 -20.96 -19.92
CA TYR A 239 5.32 -22.30 -20.36
C TYR A 239 4.66 -23.44 -19.58
N ASN A 240 3.68 -23.15 -18.74
CA ASN A 240 3.02 -24.13 -17.85
C ASN A 240 4.02 -24.93 -16.97
N LYS A 241 5.16 -24.32 -16.64
CA LYS A 241 6.20 -24.87 -15.76
C LYS A 241 5.89 -24.48 -14.31
N LEU A 242 4.87 -25.13 -13.73
CA LEU A 242 4.24 -24.69 -12.48
C LEU A 242 5.11 -24.91 -11.24
N ALA A 243 6.05 -25.86 -11.27
CA ALA A 243 7.00 -26.07 -10.18
C ALA A 243 7.98 -24.89 -10.08
N GLU A 244 8.49 -24.43 -11.21
CA GLU A 244 9.38 -23.28 -11.31
C GLU A 244 8.65 -21.95 -11.01
N ASP A 245 7.42 -21.76 -11.50
CA ASP A 245 6.53 -20.64 -11.08
C ASP A 245 6.48 -20.58 -9.55
N ARG A 246 6.17 -21.70 -8.89
CA ARG A 246 6.12 -21.77 -7.42
C ARG A 246 7.46 -21.46 -6.78
N GLN A 247 8.56 -22.02 -7.29
CA GLN A 247 9.90 -21.78 -6.74
C GLN A 247 10.27 -20.29 -6.77
N TYR A 248 10.11 -19.62 -7.91
CA TYR A 248 10.40 -18.20 -8.03
C TYR A 248 9.44 -17.33 -7.21
N GLN A 249 8.17 -17.70 -7.13
CA GLN A 249 7.21 -17.02 -6.27
C GLN A 249 7.57 -17.16 -4.78
N ARG A 250 8.16 -18.30 -4.37
CA ARG A 250 8.69 -18.51 -3.01
C ARG A 250 9.89 -17.62 -2.73
N GLN A 251 10.84 -17.53 -3.67
CA GLN A 251 11.99 -16.63 -3.51
C GLN A 251 11.56 -15.16 -3.46
N ARG A 252 10.57 -14.77 -4.26
CA ARG A 252 9.94 -13.45 -4.15
C ARG A 252 9.40 -13.20 -2.75
N LEU A 253 8.70 -14.16 -2.15
CA LEU A 253 8.17 -14.03 -0.80
C LEU A 253 9.29 -13.85 0.24
N LYS A 254 10.43 -14.54 0.09
CA LYS A 254 11.60 -14.31 0.97
C LYS A 254 12.12 -12.88 0.89
N VAL A 255 12.17 -12.29 -0.31
CA VAL A 255 12.51 -10.86 -0.45
C VAL A 255 11.52 -9.98 0.31
N PHE A 256 10.22 -10.28 0.26
CA PHE A 256 9.23 -9.56 1.09
C PHE A 256 9.45 -9.74 2.59
N GLU A 257 10.01 -10.86 3.03
CA GLU A 257 10.29 -11.14 4.44
C GLU A 257 11.55 -10.43 4.93
N GLU A 258 12.60 -10.41 4.11
CA GLU A 258 13.83 -9.64 4.35
C GLU A 258 13.52 -8.14 4.47
N TYR A 259 12.59 -7.64 3.66
CA TYR A 259 12.20 -6.23 3.61
C TYR A 259 10.90 -5.94 4.37
N LYS A 260 10.45 -6.82 5.27
CA LYS A 260 9.13 -6.74 5.92
C LYS A 260 8.85 -5.40 6.61
N ASN A 261 9.89 -4.73 7.13
CA ASN A 261 9.77 -3.44 7.81
C ASN A 261 9.64 -2.23 6.85
N ARG A 262 9.89 -2.43 5.55
CA ARG A 262 9.84 -1.38 4.51
C ARG A 262 8.65 -1.53 3.56
N VAL A 263 7.96 -2.67 3.60
CA VAL A 263 6.79 -2.96 2.76
C VAL A 263 5.50 -2.77 3.55
N SER A 264 4.44 -2.31 2.88
CA SER A 264 3.15 -2.20 3.56
C SER A 264 2.58 -3.58 3.89
N ILE A 265 1.82 -3.65 5.00
CA ILE A 265 1.07 -4.87 5.37
C ILE A 265 0.22 -5.38 4.19
N THR A 266 -0.38 -4.46 3.42
CA THR A 266 -1.16 -4.81 2.23
C THR A 266 -0.33 -5.53 1.17
N GLU A 267 0.89 -5.08 0.90
CA GLU A 267 1.75 -5.70 -0.10
C GLU A 267 2.27 -7.05 0.38
N TYR A 268 2.58 -7.16 1.67
CA TYR A 268 2.96 -8.43 2.29
C TYR A 268 1.83 -9.47 2.19
N ILE A 269 0.58 -9.09 2.51
CA ILE A 269 -0.59 -9.96 2.33
C ILE A 269 -0.69 -10.44 0.88
N LYS A 270 -0.54 -9.53 -0.11
CA LYS A 270 -0.55 -9.91 -1.53
C LYS A 270 0.58 -10.88 -1.87
N ALA A 271 1.79 -10.69 -1.33
CA ALA A 271 2.92 -11.57 -1.59
C ALA A 271 2.66 -13.00 -1.10
N VAL A 272 2.15 -13.16 0.13
CA VAL A 272 1.76 -14.46 0.69
C VAL A 272 0.59 -15.08 -0.10
N THR A 273 -0.41 -14.26 -0.45
CA THR A 273 -1.57 -14.69 -1.26
C THR A 273 -1.14 -15.19 -2.64
N ASN A 274 -0.20 -14.50 -3.30
CA ASN A 274 0.33 -14.92 -4.59
C ASN A 274 1.11 -16.23 -4.49
N TYR A 275 1.81 -16.46 -3.38
CA TYR A 275 2.49 -17.72 -3.09
C TYR A 275 1.51 -18.88 -2.86
N LEU A 276 0.49 -18.69 -2.04
CA LEU A 276 -0.60 -19.68 -1.91
C LEU A 276 -1.27 -19.96 -3.27
N GLY A 277 -1.39 -18.93 -4.12
CA GLY A 277 -1.84 -19.08 -5.50
C GLY A 277 -0.96 -19.96 -6.37
N SER A 278 0.37 -19.86 -6.29
CA SER A 278 1.28 -20.73 -7.05
C SER A 278 1.30 -22.16 -6.50
N CYS A 279 1.19 -22.31 -5.18
CA CYS A 279 1.02 -23.62 -4.53
C CYS A 279 -0.26 -24.31 -5.03
N HIS A 280 -1.41 -23.59 -5.02
CA HIS A 280 -2.67 -24.10 -5.57
C HIS A 280 -2.55 -24.52 -7.04
N ARG A 281 -2.01 -23.64 -7.91
CA ARG A 281 -1.85 -23.95 -9.34
C ARG A 281 -0.99 -25.20 -9.59
N SER A 282 0.08 -25.36 -8.82
CA SER A 282 0.99 -26.52 -8.94
C SER A 282 0.48 -27.78 -8.22
N GLY A 283 -0.66 -27.72 -7.53
CA GLY A 283 -1.19 -28.83 -6.74
C GLY A 283 -0.38 -29.18 -5.49
N ASP A 284 0.59 -28.36 -5.10
CA ASP A 284 1.43 -28.59 -3.92
C ASP A 284 0.90 -27.83 -2.72
N TYR A 285 0.24 -28.56 -1.82
CA TYR A 285 -0.41 -27.98 -0.64
C TYR A 285 0.41 -28.11 0.65
N LYS A 286 1.65 -28.59 0.60
CA LYS A 286 2.43 -28.94 1.79
C LYS A 286 2.64 -27.78 2.78
N GLU A 287 2.74 -26.55 2.26
CA GLU A 287 3.00 -25.36 3.08
C GLU A 287 1.73 -24.51 3.32
N PHE A 288 0.54 -24.97 2.92
CA PHE A 288 -0.68 -24.16 3.03
C PHE A 288 -1.02 -23.78 4.47
N ASP A 289 -0.99 -24.75 5.39
CA ASP A 289 -1.30 -24.52 6.79
C ASP A 289 -0.37 -23.48 7.43
N GLU A 290 0.93 -23.55 7.12
CA GLU A 290 1.93 -22.59 7.58
C GLU A 290 1.60 -21.16 7.10
N PHE A 291 1.36 -20.98 5.80
CA PHE A 291 1.13 -19.65 5.25
C PHE A 291 -0.28 -19.10 5.56
N LEU A 292 -1.28 -19.95 5.75
CA LEU A 292 -2.58 -19.55 6.27
C LEU A 292 -2.48 -19.10 7.74
N PHE A 293 -1.72 -19.81 8.57
CA PHE A 293 -1.41 -19.36 9.93
C PHE A 293 -0.66 -18.02 9.91
N LYS A 294 0.31 -17.86 9.01
CA LYS A 294 1.06 -16.62 8.82
C LYS A 294 0.14 -15.45 8.49
N LEU A 295 -0.82 -15.62 7.57
CA LEU A 295 -1.83 -14.60 7.27
C LEU A 295 -2.70 -14.27 8.49
N ASN A 296 -3.19 -15.27 9.22
CA ASN A 296 -4.01 -15.07 10.42
C ASN A 296 -3.25 -14.33 11.54
N SER A 297 -1.93 -14.46 11.62
CA SER A 297 -1.11 -13.77 12.62
C SER A 297 -0.92 -12.27 12.36
N ILE A 298 -1.27 -11.78 11.16
CA ILE A 298 -1.10 -10.37 10.80
C ILE A 298 -2.17 -9.52 11.50
N LYS A 299 -1.73 -8.55 12.29
CA LYS A 299 -2.60 -7.56 12.92
C LYS A 299 -3.02 -6.48 11.91
N ALA A 300 -4.29 -6.49 11.51
CA ALA A 300 -4.86 -5.43 10.69
C ALA A 300 -4.98 -4.12 11.49
N GLU A 301 -4.55 -3.02 10.88
CA GLU A 301 -4.60 -1.68 11.48
C GLU A 301 -5.90 -0.94 11.14
N ASN A 302 -6.55 -1.30 10.03
CA ASN A 302 -7.77 -0.66 9.56
C ASN A 302 -8.71 -1.66 8.86
N ALA A 303 -9.96 -1.22 8.62
CA ALA A 303 -11.00 -2.06 8.03
C ALA A 303 -10.62 -2.63 6.64
N LYS A 304 -9.85 -1.87 5.85
CA LYS A 304 -9.40 -2.31 4.52
C LYS A 304 -8.35 -3.42 4.61
N GLN A 305 -7.46 -3.36 5.59
CA GLN A 305 -6.52 -4.46 5.84
C GLN A 305 -7.25 -5.69 6.39
N LYS A 306 -8.23 -5.52 7.30
CA LYS A 306 -9.06 -6.62 7.82
C LYS A 306 -9.79 -7.35 6.68
N GLU A 307 -10.43 -6.59 5.78
CA GLU A 307 -11.10 -7.17 4.60
C GLU A 307 -10.12 -7.94 3.72
N LYS A 308 -8.94 -7.38 3.43
CA LYS A 308 -7.95 -8.08 2.59
C LYS A 308 -7.46 -9.39 3.19
N LEU A 309 -7.22 -9.41 4.50
CA LEU A 309 -6.87 -10.64 5.21
C LEU A 309 -7.99 -11.66 5.10
N PHE A 310 -9.22 -11.28 5.42
CA PHE A 310 -10.38 -12.16 5.29
C PHE A 310 -10.52 -12.70 3.87
N SER A 311 -10.48 -11.83 2.86
CA SER A 311 -10.55 -12.22 1.45
C SER A 311 -9.44 -13.19 1.06
N ALA A 312 -8.21 -13.00 1.53
CA ALA A 312 -7.09 -13.87 1.26
C ALA A 312 -7.24 -15.24 1.94
N ILE A 313 -7.40 -15.24 3.27
CA ILE A 313 -7.53 -16.45 4.09
C ILE A 313 -8.74 -17.26 3.67
N GLY A 314 -9.90 -16.62 3.53
CA GLY A 314 -11.15 -17.29 3.24
C GLY A 314 -11.13 -18.06 1.91
N LEU A 315 -10.63 -17.43 0.82
CA LEU A 315 -10.53 -18.14 -0.45
C LEU A 315 -9.56 -19.32 -0.37
N TYR A 316 -8.36 -19.13 0.18
CA TYR A 316 -7.36 -20.20 0.18
C TYR A 316 -7.67 -21.31 1.18
N LYS A 317 -8.39 -21.01 2.27
CA LYS A 317 -8.97 -22.03 3.17
C LYS A 317 -10.00 -22.89 2.44
N LEU A 318 -10.88 -22.28 1.64
CA LEU A 318 -11.85 -22.99 0.80
C LEU A 318 -11.17 -23.87 -0.24
N LEU A 319 -10.24 -23.31 -1.01
CA LEU A 319 -9.50 -24.05 -2.03
C LEU A 319 -8.72 -25.23 -1.42
N TYR A 320 -8.12 -25.02 -0.25
CA TYR A 320 -7.39 -26.08 0.44
C TYR A 320 -8.32 -27.20 0.94
N ALA A 321 -9.45 -26.84 1.56
CA ALA A 321 -10.43 -27.82 2.03
C ALA A 321 -11.02 -28.66 0.89
N LEU A 322 -11.37 -28.00 -0.25
CA LEU A 322 -11.85 -28.67 -1.47
C LEU A 322 -10.84 -29.70 -1.99
N ASN A 323 -9.58 -29.30 -2.17
CA ASN A 323 -8.58 -30.13 -2.83
C ASN A 323 -7.99 -31.22 -1.94
N MET A 324 -8.05 -31.05 -0.61
CA MET A 324 -7.62 -32.06 0.36
C MET A 324 -8.77 -32.93 0.88
N ASN A 325 -9.97 -32.78 0.30
CA ASN A 325 -11.19 -33.51 0.69
C ASN A 325 -11.51 -33.42 2.20
N GLN A 326 -11.34 -32.24 2.80
CA GLN A 326 -11.57 -31.99 4.24
C GLN A 326 -13.04 -31.68 4.51
N LEU A 327 -13.93 -32.61 4.12
CA LEU A 327 -15.39 -32.43 4.23
C LEU A 327 -15.85 -32.29 5.68
N GLU A 328 -15.10 -32.84 6.65
CA GLU A 328 -15.42 -32.73 8.07
C GLU A 328 -15.35 -31.29 8.61
N LYS A 329 -14.66 -30.38 7.91
CA LYS A 329 -14.55 -28.97 8.30
C LYS A 329 -15.55 -28.07 7.57
N MET A 330 -16.42 -28.64 6.71
CA MET A 330 -17.28 -27.88 5.80
C MET A 330 -18.20 -26.91 6.53
N ASP A 331 -19.01 -27.38 7.49
CA ASP A 331 -19.97 -26.53 8.20
C ASP A 331 -19.31 -25.34 8.89
N THR A 332 -18.15 -25.60 9.51
CA THR A 332 -17.37 -24.56 10.19
C THR A 332 -16.83 -23.53 9.20
N ILE A 333 -16.26 -23.99 8.07
CA ILE A 333 -15.73 -23.10 7.04
C ILE A 333 -16.87 -22.28 6.40
N THR A 334 -18.01 -22.89 6.10
CA THR A 334 -19.16 -22.20 5.51
C THR A 334 -19.66 -21.08 6.42
N ALA A 335 -19.88 -21.37 7.71
CA ALA A 335 -20.35 -20.37 8.67
C ALA A 335 -19.36 -19.20 8.84
N GLU A 336 -18.06 -19.47 8.90
CA GLU A 336 -17.01 -18.44 8.96
C GLU A 336 -17.01 -17.55 7.71
N ILE A 337 -17.14 -18.15 6.52
CA ILE A 337 -17.10 -17.44 5.24
C ILE A 337 -18.34 -16.57 5.05
N GLU A 338 -19.53 -17.08 5.31
CA GLU A 338 -20.78 -16.31 5.18
C GLU A 338 -20.80 -15.11 6.14
N THR A 339 -20.41 -15.34 7.39
CA THR A 339 -20.30 -14.28 8.41
C THR A 339 -19.29 -13.23 7.97
N GLY A 340 -18.10 -13.64 7.55
CA GLY A 340 -17.05 -12.71 7.13
C GLY A 340 -17.40 -11.94 5.85
N ILE A 341 -18.13 -12.55 4.90
CA ILE A 341 -18.66 -11.84 3.73
C ILE A 341 -19.67 -10.78 4.18
N ALA A 342 -20.59 -11.11 5.09
CA ALA A 342 -21.57 -10.15 5.59
C ALA A 342 -20.91 -8.95 6.29
N GLU A 343 -19.88 -9.19 7.12
CA GLU A 343 -19.12 -8.14 7.80
C GLU A 343 -18.35 -7.22 6.85
N ASN A 344 -17.81 -7.76 5.75
CA ASN A 344 -16.88 -7.05 4.86
C ASN A 344 -17.50 -6.64 3.51
N LYS A 345 -18.79 -6.93 3.28
CA LYS A 345 -19.50 -6.76 2.00
C LYS A 345 -19.28 -5.40 1.32
N ARG A 346 -19.20 -4.32 2.11
CA ARG A 346 -19.02 -2.95 1.59
C ARG A 346 -17.62 -2.69 0.99
N LEU A 347 -16.60 -3.45 1.41
CA LEU A 347 -15.20 -3.27 1.01
C LEU A 347 -14.73 -4.35 0.03
N MET A 348 -15.39 -5.51 0.02
CA MET A 348 -15.04 -6.63 -0.85
C MET A 348 -15.39 -6.37 -2.32
N LYS A 349 -14.57 -6.90 -3.22
CA LYS A 349 -14.88 -6.94 -4.65
C LYS A 349 -15.93 -8.01 -4.93
N THR A 350 -16.91 -7.71 -5.77
CA THR A 350 -17.95 -8.66 -6.20
C THR A 350 -17.36 -9.95 -6.77
N SER A 351 -16.30 -9.85 -7.59
CA SER A 351 -15.62 -11.03 -8.14
C SER A 351 -15.05 -11.97 -7.07
N ARG A 352 -14.59 -11.42 -5.94
CA ARG A 352 -14.08 -12.22 -4.82
C ARG A 352 -15.20 -12.94 -4.10
N ILE A 353 -16.33 -12.26 -3.87
CA ILE A 353 -17.53 -12.83 -3.26
C ILE A 353 -18.05 -13.99 -4.13
N ILE A 354 -18.14 -13.80 -5.46
CA ILE A 354 -18.55 -14.83 -6.41
C ILE A 354 -17.62 -16.04 -6.32
N ALA A 355 -16.30 -15.83 -6.33
CA ALA A 355 -15.33 -16.94 -6.24
C ALA A 355 -15.47 -17.74 -4.94
N MET A 356 -15.74 -17.07 -3.81
CA MET A 356 -15.93 -17.74 -2.51
C MET A 356 -17.23 -18.54 -2.47
N TYR A 357 -18.35 -17.98 -2.93
CA TYR A 357 -19.62 -18.72 -3.02
C TYR A 357 -19.57 -19.87 -4.03
N TYR A 358 -18.89 -19.68 -5.16
CA TYR A 358 -18.65 -20.76 -6.12
C TYR A 358 -17.86 -21.91 -5.47
N SER A 359 -16.77 -21.59 -4.76
CA SER A 359 -15.98 -22.59 -4.04
C SER A 359 -16.80 -23.30 -2.96
N LEU A 360 -17.65 -22.57 -2.22
CA LEU A 360 -18.58 -23.16 -1.25
C LEU A 360 -19.58 -24.10 -1.93
N SER A 361 -20.14 -23.72 -3.08
CA SER A 361 -21.09 -24.59 -3.78
C SER A 361 -20.47 -25.92 -4.19
N LEU A 362 -19.20 -25.92 -4.63
CA LEU A 362 -18.47 -27.15 -4.92
C LEU A 362 -18.20 -27.99 -3.67
N LEU A 363 -18.02 -27.36 -2.50
CA LEU A 363 -17.78 -28.05 -1.24
C LEU A 363 -19.06 -28.68 -0.69
N CYS A 364 -20.21 -28.03 -0.89
CA CYS A 364 -21.52 -28.51 -0.43
C CYS A 364 -22.14 -29.58 -1.36
N PHE A 365 -21.70 -29.65 -2.61
CA PHE A 365 -22.10 -30.66 -3.60
C PHE A 365 -20.86 -31.39 -4.16
N PRO A 366 -20.12 -32.13 -3.30
CA PRO A 366 -18.84 -32.75 -3.66
C PRO A 366 -18.93 -33.86 -4.70
#